data_AF-A0A7Y7NMX5-F1
#
_entry.id   AF-A0A7Y7NMX5-F1
#
_cell.length_a   1.000
_cell.length_b   1.000
_cell.length_c   1.000
_cell.angle_alpha   90.00
_cell.angle_beta   90.00
_cell.angle_gamma   90.00
#
_symmetry.space_group_name_H-M   'P 1'
#
loop_
_entity.id
_entity.type
_entity.pdbx_description
1 polymer ?
#
loop_
_entity_poly.entity_id
_entity_poly.type
_entity_poly.pdbx_seq_one_letter_code
_entity_poly.pdbx_strand_id
1 'polypeptide(L)' 'MELMPMGDYYVWHCDWCDSTNYTIWTRLERDGLACSACHQKFATARDNHPAFNPQKKTGNSFQSLIL' A
#
# COMPACT_ATOMS: atom_id res chain seq x y z
N MET A 1 -6.34 6.21 1.33
CA MET A 1 -5.31 5.83 2.31
C MET A 1 -5.10 6.90 3.36
N GLU A 2 -5.11 6.52 4.64
CA GLU A 2 -4.81 7.38 5.80
C GLU A 2 -3.62 6.79 6.57
N LEU A 3 -2.67 7.65 6.99
CA LEU A 3 -1.50 7.26 7.78
C LEU A 3 -1.72 7.63 9.25
N MET A 4 -1.77 6.63 10.12
CA MET A 4 -1.89 6.82 11.57
C MET A 4 -0.52 6.67 12.23
N PRO A 5 0.02 7.71 12.90
CA PRO A 5 1.30 7.62 13.60
C PRO A 5 1.19 6.69 14.82
N MET A 6 2.16 5.79 14.98
CA MET A 6 2.24 4.83 16.07
C MET A 6 3.70 4.61 16.47
N GLY A 7 4.23 5.50 17.33
CA GLY A 7 5.65 5.50 17.69
C GLY A 7 6.52 5.85 16.49
N ASP A 8 7.49 4.98 16.18
CA ASP A 8 8.42 5.15 15.04
C ASP A 8 7.83 4.71 13.68
N TYR A 9 6.56 4.26 13.66
CA TYR A 9 5.89 3.75 12.46
C TYR A 9 4.66 4.57 12.12
N TYR A 10 4.31 4.58 10.84
CA TYR A 10 2.97 4.86 10.36
C TYR A 10 2.25 3.55 10.07
N VAL A 11 1.05 3.43 10.63
CA VAL A 11 0.12 2.35 10.33
C VAL A 11 -0.85 2.84 9.26
N TRP A 12 -1.04 2.06 8.19
CA TRP A 12 -1.98 2.38 7.13
C TRP A 12 -2.62 1.15 6.52
N HIS A 13 -3.74 1.36 5.85
CA HIS A 13 -4.44 0.32 5.11
C HIS A 13 -4.19 0.49 3.62
N CYS A 14 -3.80 -0.60 2.97
CA CYS A 14 -3.58 -0.61 1.55
C CYS A 14 -4.91 -0.68 0.81
N ASP A 15 -5.29 0.40 0.12
CA ASP A 15 -6.54 0.50 -0.65
C ASP A 15 -6.66 -0.54 -1.81
N TRP A 16 -5.60 -1.33 -2.07
CA TRP A 16 -5.55 -2.32 -3.15
C TRP A 16 -5.77 -3.76 -2.70
N CYS A 17 -5.27 -4.16 -1.52
CA CYS A 17 -5.39 -5.53 -1.01
C CYS A 17 -5.87 -5.61 0.44
N ASP A 18 -6.33 -4.49 1.00
CA ASP A 18 -6.87 -4.37 2.37
C ASP A 18 -5.92 -4.83 3.49
N SER A 19 -4.63 -4.96 3.19
CA SER A 19 -3.62 -5.29 4.18
C SER A 19 -3.28 -4.10 5.06
N THR A 20 -3.06 -4.37 6.35
CA THR A 20 -2.48 -3.40 7.29
C THR A 20 -0.97 -3.40 7.14
N ASN A 21 -0.40 -2.22 6.91
CA ASN A 21 1.02 -2.01 6.68
C ASN A 21 1.61 -1.12 7.78
N TYR A 22 2.88 -1.39 8.11
CA TYR A 22 3.67 -0.62 9.06
C TYR A 22 4.90 -0.07 8.34
N THR A 23 5.01 1.25 8.25
CA THR A 23 6.10 1.91 7.54
C THR A 23 6.85 2.83 8.51
N ILE A 24 8.14 2.60 8.69
CA ILE A 24 8.99 3.48 9.52
C ILE A 24 9.01 4.87 8.87
N TRP A 25 8.86 5.93 9.68
CA TRP A 25 8.82 7.31 9.18
C TRP A 25 10.07 7.69 8.35
N THR A 26 11.26 7.21 8.73
CA THR A 26 12.51 7.45 7.97
C THR A 26 12.51 6.79 6.59
N ARG A 27 11.81 5.65 6.42
CA ARG A 27 11.64 5.01 5.10
C ARG A 27 10.65 5.77 4.24
N LEU A 28 9.59 6.29 4.86
CA LEU A 28 8.57 7.07 4.15
C LEU A 28 9.20 8.27 3.42
N GLU A 29 10.11 8.98 4.06
CA GLU A 29 10.79 10.14 3.47
C GLU A 29 11.78 9.78 2.35
N ARG A 30 12.35 8.57 2.38
CA ARG A 30 13.38 8.12 1.43
C ARG A 30 12.78 7.39 0.22
N ASP A 31 11.93 6.42 0.48
CA ASP A 31 11.49 5.40 -0.47
C ASP A 31 9.99 5.50 -0.81
N GLY A 32 9.24 6.35 -0.09
CA GLY A 32 7.79 6.47 -0.21
C GLY A 32 7.02 5.35 0.51
N LEU A 33 5.72 5.22 0.18
CA LEU A 33 4.86 4.17 0.72
C LEU A 33 4.90 2.95 -0.19
N ALA A 34 5.19 1.78 0.37
CA ALA A 34 5.06 0.52 -0.34
C ALA A 34 4.35 -0.52 0.54
N CYS A 35 3.34 -1.18 -0.02
CA CYS A 35 2.63 -2.24 0.68
C CYS A 35 3.53 -3.49 0.75
N SER A 36 3.73 -4.05 1.94
CA SER A 36 4.55 -5.26 2.11
C SER A 36 3.85 -6.52 1.59
N ALA A 37 2.53 -6.51 1.42
CA ALA A 37 1.76 -7.66 0.95
C ALA A 37 1.65 -7.72 -0.58
N CYS A 38 1.29 -6.61 -1.23
CA CYS A 38 1.12 -6.55 -2.69
C CYS A 38 2.25 -5.85 -3.43
N HIS A 39 3.24 -5.31 -2.70
CA HIS A 39 4.37 -4.56 -3.24
C HIS A 39 3.99 -3.32 -4.06
N GLN A 40 2.73 -2.86 -3.97
CA GLN A 40 2.34 -1.62 -4.62
C GLN A 40 2.95 -0.40 -3.94
N LYS A 41 3.44 0.52 -4.78
CA LYS A 41 4.01 1.78 -4.34
C LYS A 41 2.97 2.88 -4.44
N PHE A 42 2.90 3.74 -3.44
CA PHE A 42 2.00 4.88 -3.36
C PHE A 42 2.85 6.15 -3.26
N ALA A 43 2.53 7.12 -4.11
CA ALA A 43 3.16 8.43 -4.07
C ALA A 43 2.80 9.13 -2.75
N THR A 44 3.79 9.77 -2.11
CA THR A 44 3.54 10.59 -0.92
C THR A 44 3.32 12.03 -1.36
N ALA A 45 2.65 12.85 -0.54
CA ALA A 45 2.22 14.22 -0.89
C ALA A 45 3.35 15.20 -1.29
N ARG A 46 4.63 14.82 -1.20
CA ARG A 46 5.73 15.60 -1.79
C ARG A 46 5.79 15.48 -3.31
N ASP A 47 5.15 14.45 -3.87
CA ASP A 47 4.95 14.28 -5.31
C ASP A 47 3.62 14.92 -5.69
N ASN A 48 3.63 16.20 -6.09
CA ASN A 48 2.48 16.92 -6.67
C ASN A 48 2.02 16.34 -8.03
N HIS A 49 2.31 15.07 -8.32
CA HIS A 49 1.80 14.37 -9.49
C HIS A 49 0.60 13.52 -9.08
N PRO A 50 -0.56 13.65 -9.76
CA PRO A 50 -1.70 12.76 -9.57
C PRO A 50 -1.32 11.36 -10.10
N ALA A 51 -0.58 10.60 -9.30
CA ALA A 51 -0.19 9.25 -9.65
C ALA A 51 -1.26 8.27 -9.20
N PHE A 52 -2.18 8.07 -10.14
CA PHE A 52 -2.78 6.78 -10.49
C PHE A 52 -4.17 6.44 -9.96
N ASN A 53 -5.07 6.35 -10.94
CA ASN A 53 -6.37 5.70 -10.93
C ASN A 53 -6.19 4.17 -10.75
N PRO A 54 -6.60 3.57 -9.62
CA PRO A 54 -6.42 2.15 -9.42
C PRO A 54 -7.46 1.41 -10.28
N GLN A 55 -7.00 0.75 -11.35
CA GLN A 55 -7.63 -0.52 -11.73
C GLN A 55 -7.40 -1.47 -10.55
N LYS A 56 -8.35 -1.46 -9.60
CA LYS A 56 -8.49 -2.50 -8.59
C LYS A 56 -8.45 -3.80 -9.38
N LYS A 57 -7.48 -4.68 -9.10
CA LYS A 57 -7.55 -6.05 -9.63
C LYS A 57 -8.83 -6.62 -9.04
N THR A 58 -9.88 -6.66 -9.85
CA THR A 58 -11.05 -7.48 -9.59
C THR A 58 -10.50 -8.87 -9.30
N GLY A 59 -10.69 -9.30 -8.06
CA GLY A 59 -10.30 -10.63 -7.64
C GLY A 59 -10.89 -11.64 -8.62
N ASN A 60 -10.04 -12.53 -9.13
CA ASN A 60 -10.41 -13.88 -9.53
C ASN A 60 -9.14 -14.64 -9.92
N SER A 61 -8.70 -15.55 -9.05
CA SER A 61 -8.34 -16.90 -9.46
C SER A 61 -8.26 -17.80 -8.23
N PHE A 62 -9.43 -18.18 -7.69
CA PHE A 62 -9.55 -19.51 -7.10
C PHE A 62 -9.64 -20.49 -8.27
N GLN A 63 -8.51 -20.92 -8.84
CA GLN A 63 -8.49 -22.21 -9.50
C GLN A 63 -8.23 -23.26 -8.43
N SER A 64 -9.34 -23.79 -7.89
CA SER A 64 -9.36 -25.15 -7.37
C SER A 64 -8.86 -26.09 -8.45
N LEU A 65 -7.62 -26.57 -8.33
CA LEU A 65 -7.23 -27.84 -8.93
C LEU A 65 -7.69 -28.92 -7.94
N ILE A 66 -8.94 -29.38 -8.11
CA ILE A 66 -9.39 -30.64 -7.53
C ILE A 66 -9.58 -31.61 -8.69
N LEU A 67 -8.71 -32.64 -8.66
CA LEU A 67 -8.75 -33.97 -9.29
C LEU A 67 -8.75 -34.04 -10.82
#